data_AF-A0A953K8W2-F1
#
_entry.id   AF-A0A953K8W2-F1
#
_cell.length_a   1.000
_cell.length_b   1.000
_cell.length_c   1.000
_cell.angle_alpha   90.00
_cell.angle_beta   90.00
_cell.angle_gamma   90.00
#
_symmetry.space_group_name_H-M   'P 1'
#
loop_
_entity.id
_entity.type
_entity.pdbx_description
1 polymer ?
#
loop_
_entity_poly.entity_id
_entity_poly.type
_entity_poly.pdbx_seq_one_letter_code
_entity_poly.pdbx_strand_id
1 'polypeptide(L)'
;MRKTLLLGWLLVALAANAQLWCAPGVVWTYRFQDWGGGSSVDYRTEYRYVGDTLYNGMLAHRVDRTSAGVANGQPVGGGTSPTYEAEADDVVWVWTTGEWGGESGWDTLYWYGAGIGDRWWPPGHPASCPPYGMLQVMDTSTQVIDGLPLATLHMDVLGEDGLPSGMPFVIRERLGSVPRAPFIFDCGLVIDYFDASFVCYSDDQITTPGDAACGLTMGVPVQAEMTAPISICPNPGTTSFTLTGLAGQRGRVRVLDAQGRTVPVGINTVGGREVYAEMLCPGSYLVEVITDRGERTVLRWVKE
;
A
#
# COMPACT_ATOMS: atom_id res chain seq x y z
N MET A 1 4.54 33.25 -58.06
CA MET A 1 3.61 33.10 -56.92
C MET A 1 3.57 31.64 -56.50
N ARG A 2 4.33 31.27 -55.46
CA ARG A 2 4.31 29.91 -54.91
C ARG A 2 4.13 30.08 -53.40
N LYS A 3 2.90 29.83 -52.93
CA LYS A 3 2.53 29.85 -51.52
C LYS A 3 3.19 28.64 -50.86
N THR A 4 4.27 28.86 -50.11
CA THR A 4 4.82 27.85 -49.21
C THR A 4 3.91 27.79 -47.99
N LEU A 5 3.13 26.71 -47.88
CA LEU A 5 2.33 26.40 -46.69
C LEU A 5 3.29 26.19 -45.51
N LEU A 6 3.15 27.00 -44.46
CA LEU A 6 3.63 26.69 -43.13
C LEU A 6 2.78 25.54 -42.59
N LEU A 7 3.31 24.33 -42.60
CA LEU A 7 2.73 23.19 -41.92
C LEU A 7 3.11 23.30 -40.44
N GLY A 8 2.22 23.90 -39.65
CA GLY A 8 2.36 23.96 -38.20
C GLY A 8 2.32 22.54 -37.62
N TRP A 9 3.45 22.09 -37.10
CA TRP A 9 3.51 20.96 -36.19
C TRP A 9 2.90 21.40 -34.85
N LEU A 10 1.57 21.34 -34.75
CA LEU A 10 0.93 21.20 -33.45
C LEU A 10 1.19 19.76 -32.99
N LEU A 11 2.32 19.57 -32.30
CA LEU A 11 2.47 18.45 -31.37
C LEU A 11 1.44 18.69 -30.26
N VAL A 12 0.21 18.23 -30.49
CA VAL A 12 -0.70 17.93 -29.39
C VAL A 12 0.01 16.79 -28.66
N ALA A 13 0.73 17.14 -27.59
CA ALA A 13 1.02 16.21 -26.52
C ALA A 13 -0.34 15.85 -25.93
N LEU A 14 -1.02 14.89 -26.58
CA LEU A 14 -1.90 13.99 -25.89
C LEU A 14 -0.99 13.32 -24.88
N ALA A 15 -0.93 13.89 -23.67
CA ALA A 15 -0.70 13.08 -22.51
C ALA A 15 -1.80 12.02 -22.59
N ALA A 16 -1.45 10.88 -23.20
CA ALA A 16 -2.00 9.62 -22.81
C ALA A 16 -1.66 9.52 -21.32
N ASN A 17 -2.52 10.09 -20.48
CA ASN A 17 -2.65 9.62 -19.13
C ASN A 17 -3.22 8.22 -19.33
N ALA A 18 -2.35 7.25 -19.58
CA ALA A 18 -2.65 5.89 -19.19
C ALA A 18 -3.06 6.03 -17.72
N GLN A 19 -4.35 5.85 -17.47
CA GLN A 19 -4.92 6.07 -16.15
C GLN A 19 -4.34 4.97 -15.27
N LEU A 20 -3.32 5.37 -14.51
CA LEU A 20 -2.44 4.45 -13.82
C LEU A 20 -3.24 3.71 -12.75
N TRP A 21 -3.28 2.39 -12.86
CA TRP A 21 -3.59 1.54 -11.71
C TRP A 21 -2.59 1.84 -10.59
N CYS A 22 -3.06 1.88 -9.34
CA CYS A 22 -2.23 2.21 -8.19
C CYS A 22 -1.51 3.57 -8.28
N ALA A 23 -2.27 4.67 -8.36
CA ALA A 23 -1.72 6.03 -8.30
C ALA A 23 -0.82 6.23 -7.05
N PRO A 24 0.27 7.03 -7.14
CA PRO A 24 1.15 7.26 -6.00
C PRO A 24 0.40 7.71 -4.74
N GLY A 25 0.65 7.05 -3.61
CA GLY A 25 0.03 7.37 -2.32
C GLY A 25 -1.38 6.78 -2.14
N VAL A 26 -1.89 6.02 -3.10
CA VAL A 26 -3.23 5.42 -2.98
C VAL A 26 -3.35 4.48 -1.78
N VAL A 27 -4.51 4.54 -1.13
CA VAL A 27 -4.94 3.64 -0.08
C VAL A 27 -6.39 3.26 -0.31
N TRP A 28 -6.72 1.98 -0.20
CA TRP A 28 -8.11 1.52 -0.27
C TRP A 28 -8.36 0.42 0.74
N THR A 29 -9.63 0.27 1.15
CA THR A 29 -10.01 -0.70 2.18
C THR A 29 -11.24 -1.48 1.76
N TYR A 30 -11.19 -2.78 2.01
CA TYR A 30 -12.35 -3.67 1.94
C TYR A 30 -12.67 -4.21 3.34
N ARG A 31 -13.94 -4.50 3.61
CA ARG A 31 -14.39 -5.23 4.79
C ARG A 31 -14.87 -6.60 4.35
N PHE A 32 -14.31 -7.62 4.98
CA PHE A 32 -14.65 -9.03 4.82
C PHE A 32 -15.57 -9.45 5.96
N GLN A 33 -16.78 -9.90 5.62
CA GLN A 33 -17.78 -10.32 6.60
C GLN A 33 -18.48 -11.61 6.14
N ASP A 34 -18.78 -12.52 7.06
CA ASP A 34 -19.58 -13.72 6.75
C ASP A 34 -21.04 -13.42 6.38
N TRP A 35 -21.64 -14.33 5.59
CA TRP A 35 -23.06 -14.32 5.21
C TRP A 35 -24.02 -14.80 6.34
N GLY A 36 -23.56 -14.78 7.60
CA GLY A 36 -24.41 -15.08 8.77
C GLY A 36 -24.57 -16.57 9.13
N GLY A 37 -23.71 -17.46 8.62
CA GLY A 37 -23.79 -18.91 8.81
C GLY A 37 -23.03 -19.53 9.99
N GLY A 38 -22.33 -18.74 10.82
CA GLY A 38 -21.68 -19.21 12.05
C GLY A 38 -20.16 -19.09 12.09
N SER A 39 -19.50 -18.83 10.96
CA SER A 39 -18.16 -18.24 10.94
C SER A 39 -18.27 -16.79 11.44
N SER A 40 -17.33 -16.40 12.30
CA SER A 40 -17.31 -15.09 12.97
C SER A 40 -16.22 -14.22 12.36
N VAL A 41 -16.29 -14.06 11.04
CA VAL A 41 -15.37 -13.20 10.29
C VAL A 41 -15.98 -11.82 10.12
N ASP A 42 -15.26 -10.84 10.66
CA ASP A 42 -15.46 -9.41 10.47
C ASP A 42 -14.10 -8.73 10.60
N TYR A 43 -13.42 -8.55 9.47
CA TYR A 43 -12.16 -7.81 9.42
C TYR A 43 -12.10 -6.88 8.24
N ARG A 44 -11.30 -5.83 8.38
CA ARG A 44 -10.98 -4.92 7.29
C ARG A 44 -9.58 -5.21 6.80
N THR A 45 -9.38 -5.03 5.51
CA THR A 45 -8.07 -5.11 4.89
C THR A 45 -7.82 -3.81 4.14
N GLU A 46 -6.81 -3.08 4.60
CA GLU A 46 -6.25 -1.92 3.93
C GLU A 46 -5.15 -2.36 2.98
N TYR A 47 -5.16 -1.76 1.80
CA TYR A 47 -4.17 -1.91 0.76
C TYR A 47 -3.54 -0.56 0.54
N ARG A 48 -2.20 -0.51 0.54
CA ARG A 48 -1.43 0.71 0.40
C ARG A 48 -0.39 0.54 -0.68
N TYR A 49 -0.40 1.39 -1.68
CA TYR A 49 0.69 1.44 -2.64
C TYR A 49 1.98 1.90 -1.95
N VAL A 50 3.06 1.13 -2.12
CA VAL A 50 4.37 1.41 -1.53
C VAL A 50 5.35 1.97 -2.55
N GLY A 51 5.28 1.47 -3.78
CA GLY A 51 6.20 1.84 -4.84
C GLY A 51 6.29 0.78 -5.93
N ASP A 52 6.93 1.15 -7.03
CA ASP A 52 7.17 0.24 -8.15
C ASP A 52 8.38 -0.67 -7.86
N THR A 53 8.32 -1.88 -8.39
CA THR A 53 9.35 -2.91 -8.27
C THR A 53 9.33 -3.82 -9.49
N LEU A 54 10.42 -4.53 -9.74
CA LEU A 54 10.39 -5.69 -10.64
C LEU A 54 10.01 -6.91 -9.80
N TYR A 55 8.99 -7.66 -10.23
CA TYR A 55 8.58 -8.90 -9.55
C TYR A 55 8.21 -9.95 -10.60
N ASN A 56 8.78 -11.15 -10.50
CA ASN A 56 8.54 -12.28 -11.41
C ASN A 56 8.37 -11.90 -12.90
N GLY A 57 9.28 -11.05 -13.40
CA GLY A 57 9.35 -10.68 -14.82
C GLY A 57 8.49 -9.50 -15.26
N MET A 58 7.65 -8.92 -14.39
CA MET A 58 6.84 -7.74 -14.71
C MET A 58 7.25 -6.54 -13.85
N LEU A 59 7.22 -5.34 -14.44
CA LEU A 59 7.22 -4.10 -13.68
C LEU A 59 5.88 -4.03 -12.95
N ALA A 60 5.94 -4.05 -11.63
CA ALA A 60 4.80 -4.20 -10.75
C ALA A 60 4.79 -3.12 -9.68
N HIS A 61 3.60 -2.79 -9.21
CA HIS A 61 3.35 -2.06 -7.99
C HIS A 61 3.40 -3.02 -6.81
N ARG A 62 4.24 -2.71 -5.82
CA ARG A 62 4.15 -3.34 -4.52
C ARG A 62 3.04 -2.66 -3.72
N VAL A 63 2.06 -3.46 -3.31
CA VAL A 63 0.95 -3.02 -2.48
C VAL A 63 1.04 -3.76 -1.15
N ASP A 64 1.21 -3.02 -0.05
CA ASP A 64 1.23 -3.61 1.28
C ASP A 64 -0.21 -3.77 1.78
N ARG A 65 -0.54 -4.99 2.22
CA ARG A 65 -1.84 -5.41 2.74
C ARG A 65 -1.76 -5.55 4.25
N THR A 66 -2.62 -4.83 4.96
CA THR A 66 -2.75 -4.94 6.41
C THR A 66 -4.20 -5.28 6.74
N SER A 67 -4.42 -6.34 7.52
CA SER A 67 -5.76 -6.76 7.96
C SER A 67 -5.93 -6.52 9.45
N ALA A 68 -7.14 -6.16 9.86
CA ALA A 68 -7.47 -5.92 11.25
C ALA A 68 -8.96 -6.20 11.53
N GLY A 69 -9.25 -7.01 12.53
CA GLY A 69 -10.60 -7.35 12.95
C GLY A 69 -10.66 -8.66 13.73
N VAL A 70 -11.68 -9.47 13.46
CA VAL A 70 -11.92 -10.76 14.12
C VAL A 70 -12.23 -11.82 13.06
N ALA A 71 -11.70 -13.03 13.25
CA ALA A 71 -12.10 -14.23 12.53
C ALA A 71 -12.19 -15.40 13.50
N ASN A 72 -13.30 -16.12 13.50
CA ASN A 72 -13.51 -17.29 14.36
C ASN A 72 -13.31 -16.97 15.86
N GLY A 73 -13.76 -15.78 16.28
CA GLY A 73 -13.63 -15.28 17.64
C GLY A 73 -12.20 -14.91 18.06
N GLN A 74 -11.23 -15.00 17.15
CA GLN A 74 -9.84 -14.62 17.38
C GLN A 74 -9.54 -13.30 16.67
N PRO A 75 -8.71 -12.42 17.27
CA PRO A 75 -8.27 -11.21 16.60
C PRO A 75 -7.48 -11.56 15.34
N VAL A 76 -7.87 -10.97 14.21
CA VAL A 76 -7.09 -10.93 12.97
C VAL A 76 -6.31 -9.63 12.97
N GLY A 77 -4.99 -9.71 12.81
CA GLY A 77 -4.12 -8.55 12.64
C GLY A 77 -2.73 -8.74 13.21
N GLY A 78 -1.85 -7.77 12.93
CA GLY A 78 -0.49 -7.72 13.49
C GLY A 78 0.65 -7.90 12.50
N GLY A 79 0.36 -8.14 11.21
CA GLY A 79 1.37 -8.23 10.16
C GLY A 79 0.93 -7.55 8.86
N THR A 80 1.88 -6.89 8.22
CA THR A 80 1.74 -6.38 6.84
C THR A 80 2.34 -7.40 5.90
N SER A 81 1.59 -7.79 4.86
CA SER A 81 2.06 -8.69 3.79
C SER A 81 2.00 -7.98 2.45
N PRO A 82 3.01 -8.12 1.57
CA PRO A 82 2.94 -7.53 0.24
C PRO A 82 2.05 -8.37 -0.68
N THR A 83 1.31 -7.69 -1.55
CA THR A 83 0.82 -8.21 -2.83
C THR A 83 1.50 -7.43 -3.96
N TYR A 84 1.54 -8.03 -5.14
CA TYR A 84 2.16 -7.43 -6.32
C TYR A 84 1.13 -7.36 -7.42
N GLU A 85 0.95 -6.17 -7.98
CA GLU A 85 -0.03 -5.89 -9.02
C GLU A 85 0.68 -5.17 -10.17
N ALA A 86 0.39 -5.49 -11.43
CA ALA A 86 1.06 -4.90 -12.58
C ALA A 86 0.04 -4.45 -13.62
N GLU A 87 0.33 -3.39 -14.36
CA GLU A 87 -0.53 -2.92 -15.45
C GLU A 87 0.19 -3.11 -16.79
N ALA A 88 -0.47 -3.80 -17.72
CA ALA A 88 0.01 -3.97 -19.10
C ALA A 88 -1.16 -4.21 -20.04
N ASP A 89 -1.18 -3.52 -21.19
CA ASP A 89 -2.19 -3.67 -22.25
C ASP A 89 -3.65 -3.55 -21.74
N ASP A 90 -3.92 -2.52 -20.92
CA ASP A 90 -5.21 -2.26 -20.26
C ASP A 90 -5.67 -3.37 -19.30
N VAL A 91 -4.78 -4.29 -18.93
CA VAL A 91 -5.01 -5.36 -17.96
C VAL A 91 -4.23 -5.06 -16.68
N VAL A 92 -4.93 -5.07 -15.56
CA VAL A 92 -4.33 -5.14 -14.23
C VAL A 92 -4.16 -6.62 -13.88
N TRP A 93 -2.93 -7.01 -13.67
CA TRP A 93 -2.49 -8.32 -13.23
C TRP A 93 -2.27 -8.32 -11.72
N VAL A 94 -2.53 -9.44 -11.06
CA VAL A 94 -2.14 -9.68 -9.67
C VAL A 94 -1.28 -10.93 -9.60
N TRP A 95 -0.24 -10.90 -8.78
CA TRP A 95 0.54 -12.10 -8.50
C TRP A 95 -0.21 -12.97 -7.50
N THR A 96 -0.73 -14.10 -7.98
CA THR A 96 -1.35 -15.11 -7.14
C THR A 96 -0.27 -16.00 -6.52
N THR A 97 -0.49 -16.36 -5.26
CA THR A 97 0.26 -17.41 -4.56
C THR A 97 -0.74 -18.45 -4.09
N GLY A 98 -0.27 -19.57 -3.53
CA GLY A 98 -1.17 -20.62 -3.02
C GLY A 98 -2.24 -20.16 -2.02
N GLU A 99 -2.14 -18.94 -1.46
CA GLU A 99 -3.20 -18.28 -0.67
C GLU A 99 -4.49 -18.03 -1.48
N TRP A 100 -4.38 -17.78 -2.79
CA TRP A 100 -5.49 -17.49 -3.68
C TRP A 100 -6.13 -18.74 -4.30
N GLY A 101 -5.57 -19.93 -4.03
CA GLY A 101 -5.85 -21.14 -4.79
C GLY A 101 -5.06 -21.18 -6.10
N GLY A 102 -4.75 -22.40 -6.58
CA GLY A 102 -4.04 -22.60 -7.84
C GLY A 102 -2.50 -22.47 -7.78
N GLU A 103 -1.88 -22.45 -8.96
CA GLU A 103 -0.44 -22.28 -9.13
C GLU A 103 -0.02 -20.82 -8.96
N SER A 104 1.21 -20.57 -8.50
CA SER A 104 1.71 -19.19 -8.37
C SER A 104 2.04 -18.60 -9.74
N GLY A 105 1.47 -17.44 -10.04
CA GLY A 105 1.62 -16.80 -11.35
C GLY A 105 1.00 -15.41 -11.41
N TRP A 106 1.19 -14.74 -12.55
CA TRP A 106 0.42 -13.55 -12.87
C TRP A 106 -0.96 -13.95 -13.38
N ASP A 107 -2.00 -13.37 -12.80
CA ASP A 107 -3.39 -13.63 -13.16
C ASP A 107 -4.16 -12.32 -13.35
N THR A 108 -5.26 -12.35 -14.09
CA THR A 108 -6.04 -11.17 -14.44
C THR A 108 -6.86 -10.70 -13.25
N LEU A 109 -6.48 -9.56 -12.67
CA LEU A 109 -7.27 -8.90 -11.63
C LEU A 109 -8.41 -8.10 -12.26
N TYR A 110 -8.09 -7.19 -13.18
CA TYR A 110 -9.04 -6.35 -13.92
C TYR A 110 -8.63 -6.24 -15.39
N TRP A 111 -9.59 -6.11 -16.29
CA TRP A 111 -9.32 -5.83 -17.71
C TRP A 111 -10.11 -4.59 -18.14
N TYR A 112 -9.49 -3.41 -18.02
CA TYR A 112 -10.15 -2.13 -18.30
C TYR A 112 -10.48 -1.93 -19.78
N GLY A 113 -9.73 -2.56 -20.67
CA GLY A 113 -9.98 -2.57 -22.11
C GLY A 113 -11.11 -3.52 -22.56
N ALA A 114 -11.75 -4.25 -21.64
CA ALA A 114 -12.80 -5.21 -21.96
C ALA A 114 -14.09 -4.52 -22.44
N GLY A 115 -14.70 -5.06 -23.49
CA GLY A 115 -16.00 -4.67 -24.02
C GLY A 115 -17.14 -5.54 -23.48
N ILE A 116 -18.38 -5.15 -23.79
CA ILE A 116 -19.58 -5.92 -23.42
C ILE A 116 -19.49 -7.35 -23.98
N GLY A 117 -19.66 -8.34 -23.12
CA GLY A 117 -19.58 -9.76 -23.44
C GLY A 117 -18.19 -10.39 -23.27
N ASP A 118 -17.14 -9.59 -23.08
CA ASP A 118 -15.82 -10.11 -22.73
C ASP A 118 -15.86 -10.75 -21.34
N ARG A 119 -15.03 -11.78 -21.17
CA ARG A 119 -15.03 -12.62 -19.97
C ARG A 119 -13.66 -13.13 -19.62
N TRP A 120 -13.42 -13.28 -18.33
CA TRP A 120 -12.20 -13.87 -17.78
C TRP A 120 -12.50 -14.56 -16.45
N TRP A 121 -11.52 -15.31 -15.95
CA TRP A 121 -11.60 -15.97 -14.66
C TRP A 121 -11.17 -15.02 -13.54
N PRO A 122 -11.80 -15.05 -12.35
CA PRO A 122 -11.27 -14.33 -11.20
C PRO A 122 -9.89 -14.88 -10.81
N PRO A 123 -9.00 -14.07 -10.21
CA PRO A 123 -7.67 -14.50 -9.82
C PRO A 123 -7.67 -15.78 -8.97
N GLY A 124 -6.82 -16.74 -9.30
CA GLY A 124 -6.66 -18.01 -8.57
C GLY A 124 -7.70 -19.08 -8.91
N HIS A 125 -8.62 -18.78 -9.83
CA HIS A 125 -9.61 -19.77 -10.27
C HIS A 125 -8.94 -20.91 -11.09
N PRO A 126 -9.27 -22.19 -10.82
CA PRO A 126 -8.64 -23.34 -11.50
C PRO A 126 -9.03 -23.51 -12.99
N ALA A 127 -9.96 -22.69 -13.49
CA ALA A 127 -10.50 -22.69 -14.85
C ALA A 127 -11.08 -24.05 -15.30
N SER A 128 -11.55 -24.87 -14.36
CA SER A 128 -11.93 -26.26 -14.60
C SER A 128 -13.29 -26.48 -15.27
N CYS A 129 -14.22 -25.52 -15.18
CA CYS A 129 -15.58 -25.71 -15.68
C CYS A 129 -16.22 -24.45 -16.30
N PRO A 130 -15.74 -24.00 -17.47
CA PRO A 130 -16.36 -22.88 -18.17
C PRO A 130 -17.82 -23.20 -18.57
N PRO A 131 -18.76 -22.24 -18.48
CA PRO A 131 -18.54 -20.83 -18.12
C PRO A 131 -18.74 -20.53 -16.63
N TYR A 132 -19.05 -21.54 -15.81
CA TYR A 132 -19.43 -21.33 -14.41
C TYR A 132 -18.31 -20.63 -13.64
N GLY A 133 -18.63 -19.49 -13.00
CA GLY A 133 -17.67 -18.70 -12.22
C GLY A 133 -16.84 -17.71 -13.01
N MET A 134 -16.97 -17.65 -14.35
CA MET A 134 -16.36 -16.58 -15.13
C MET A 134 -17.02 -15.23 -14.84
N LEU A 135 -16.23 -14.17 -14.89
CA LEU A 135 -16.69 -12.78 -14.82
C LEU A 135 -17.05 -12.35 -16.24
N GLN A 136 -18.17 -11.67 -16.42
CA GLN A 136 -18.57 -11.13 -17.73
C GLN A 136 -18.93 -9.65 -17.64
N VAL A 137 -18.46 -8.88 -18.62
CA VAL A 137 -18.89 -7.48 -18.80
C VAL A 137 -20.31 -7.46 -19.33
N MET A 138 -21.22 -6.91 -18.54
CA MET A 138 -22.64 -6.76 -18.88
C MET A 138 -22.94 -5.42 -19.52
N ASP A 139 -22.26 -4.37 -19.08
CA ASP A 139 -22.39 -3.01 -19.60
C ASP A 139 -21.13 -2.19 -19.30
N THR A 140 -20.96 -1.06 -19.98
CA THR A 140 -19.87 -0.11 -19.77
C THR A 140 -20.42 1.30 -19.59
N SER A 141 -19.91 2.05 -18.61
CA SER A 141 -20.31 3.44 -18.39
C SER A 141 -19.14 4.31 -17.95
N THR A 142 -19.39 5.60 -17.76
CA THR A 142 -18.45 6.52 -17.11
C THR A 142 -19.09 7.07 -15.84
N GLN A 143 -18.38 7.01 -14.72
CA GLN A 143 -18.80 7.62 -13.47
C GLN A 143 -17.90 8.80 -13.12
N VAL A 144 -18.50 9.92 -12.72
CA VAL A 144 -17.74 11.09 -12.24
C VAL A 144 -17.59 11.00 -10.72
N ILE A 145 -16.36 10.91 -10.23
CA ILE A 145 -16.01 10.91 -8.79
C ILE A 145 -15.00 12.03 -8.56
N ASP A 146 -15.26 12.92 -7.61
CA ASP A 146 -14.43 14.10 -7.30
C ASP A 146 -14.02 14.91 -8.55
N GLY A 147 -14.94 15.00 -9.52
CA GLY A 147 -14.75 15.72 -10.77
C GLY A 147 -13.96 14.96 -11.85
N LEU A 148 -13.47 13.75 -11.55
CA LEU A 148 -12.77 12.89 -12.51
C LEU A 148 -13.75 11.92 -13.18
N PRO A 149 -13.82 11.88 -14.52
CA PRO A 149 -14.55 10.84 -15.23
C PRO A 149 -13.73 9.54 -15.22
N LEU A 150 -14.30 8.46 -14.67
CA LEU A 150 -13.68 7.15 -14.56
C LEU A 150 -14.46 6.12 -15.36
N ALA A 151 -13.77 5.32 -16.16
CA ALA A 151 -14.38 4.19 -16.85
C ALA A 151 -14.91 3.17 -15.83
N THR A 152 -16.08 2.61 -16.10
CA THR A 152 -16.76 1.65 -15.22
C THR A 152 -17.28 0.49 -16.04
N LEU A 153 -16.86 -0.72 -15.67
CA LEU A 153 -17.41 -1.98 -16.17
C LEU A 153 -18.47 -2.46 -15.18
N HIS A 154 -19.67 -2.75 -15.68
CA HIS A 154 -20.71 -3.43 -14.92
C HIS A 154 -20.59 -4.91 -15.18
N MET A 155 -20.35 -5.67 -14.12
CA MET A 155 -19.99 -7.08 -14.18
C MET A 155 -21.09 -7.94 -13.56
N ASP A 156 -21.17 -9.20 -14.00
CA ASP A 156 -21.85 -10.26 -13.27
C ASP A 156 -21.00 -11.54 -13.35
N VAL A 157 -21.30 -12.49 -12.48
CA VAL A 157 -20.71 -13.84 -12.51
C VAL A 157 -21.60 -14.75 -13.34
N LEU A 158 -21.02 -15.64 -14.13
CA LEU A 158 -21.78 -16.59 -14.94
C LEU A 158 -22.12 -17.86 -14.13
N GLY A 159 -23.38 -18.28 -14.21
CA GLY A 159 -23.87 -19.56 -13.73
C GLY A 159 -23.46 -20.73 -14.62
N GLU A 160 -23.79 -21.95 -14.20
CA GLU A 160 -23.50 -23.18 -14.97
C GLU A 160 -24.16 -23.20 -16.36
N ASP A 161 -25.31 -22.54 -16.50
CA ASP A 161 -26.04 -22.36 -17.75
C ASP A 161 -25.46 -21.25 -18.65
N GLY A 162 -24.41 -20.56 -18.19
CA GLY A 162 -23.80 -19.43 -18.87
C GLY A 162 -24.63 -18.15 -18.81
N LEU A 163 -25.69 -18.11 -18.00
CA LEU A 163 -26.46 -16.91 -17.74
C LEU A 163 -25.90 -16.16 -16.52
N PRO A 164 -26.14 -14.84 -16.41
CA PRO A 164 -25.76 -14.08 -15.21
C PRO A 164 -26.40 -14.66 -13.95
N SER A 165 -25.60 -14.90 -12.90
CA SER A 165 -26.07 -15.49 -11.65
C SER A 165 -26.81 -14.50 -10.76
N GLY A 166 -26.86 -13.22 -11.13
CA GLY A 166 -27.48 -12.16 -10.34
C GLY A 166 -26.59 -11.70 -9.19
N MET A 167 -25.27 -11.78 -9.35
CA MET A 167 -24.28 -11.28 -8.40
C MET A 167 -23.51 -10.09 -9.03
N PRO A 168 -24.19 -8.97 -9.32
CA PRO A 168 -23.57 -7.87 -10.02
C PRO A 168 -22.57 -7.14 -9.12
N PHE A 169 -21.48 -6.69 -9.74
CA PHE A 169 -20.49 -5.81 -9.14
C PHE A 169 -19.97 -4.85 -10.21
N VAL A 170 -19.17 -3.86 -9.83
CA VAL A 170 -18.54 -2.97 -10.81
C VAL A 170 -17.04 -3.00 -10.67
N ILE A 171 -16.34 -2.87 -11.79
CA ILE A 171 -14.91 -2.56 -11.81
C ILE A 171 -14.79 -1.12 -12.29
N ARG A 172 -14.23 -0.27 -11.44
CA ARG A 172 -13.97 1.13 -11.76
C ARG A 172 -12.48 1.31 -11.98
N GLU A 173 -12.17 2.07 -13.00
CA GLU A 173 -10.83 2.58 -13.24
C GLU A 173 -10.28 3.24 -11.96
N ARG A 174 -9.01 2.98 -11.65
CA ARG A 174 -8.28 3.37 -10.42
C ARG A 174 -8.78 2.75 -9.11
N LEU A 175 -10.09 2.69 -8.89
CA LEU A 175 -10.69 2.20 -7.64
C LEU A 175 -10.75 0.67 -7.56
N GLY A 176 -10.67 0.01 -8.72
CA GLY A 176 -10.81 -1.43 -8.85
C GLY A 176 -12.25 -1.87 -8.66
N SER A 177 -12.43 -3.09 -8.19
CA SER A 177 -13.73 -3.72 -8.03
C SER A 177 -14.47 -3.25 -6.76
N VAL A 178 -15.77 -3.01 -6.89
CA VAL A 178 -16.68 -2.63 -5.81
C VAL A 178 -17.94 -3.52 -5.88
N PRO A 179 -18.12 -4.53 -5.00
CA PRO A 179 -17.17 -5.07 -4.00
C PRO A 179 -15.90 -5.68 -4.62
N ARG A 180 -14.92 -6.13 -3.81
CA ARG A 180 -13.70 -6.76 -4.35
C ARG A 180 -14.08 -7.95 -5.24
N ALA A 181 -13.51 -8.00 -6.45
CA ALA A 181 -13.84 -8.93 -7.52
C ALA A 181 -13.74 -10.38 -7.03
N PRO A 182 -14.61 -11.24 -7.58
CA PRO A 182 -15.56 -11.92 -6.71
C PRO A 182 -15.06 -13.30 -6.30
N PHE A 183 -15.93 -13.96 -5.54
CA PHE A 183 -15.81 -15.35 -5.11
C PHE A 183 -15.41 -16.29 -6.25
N ILE A 184 -14.52 -17.22 -5.94
CA ILE A 184 -14.18 -18.33 -6.83
C ILE A 184 -15.36 -19.31 -6.80
N PHE A 185 -16.16 -19.35 -7.86
CA PHE A 185 -17.19 -20.36 -8.05
C PHE A 185 -16.67 -21.46 -8.96
N ASP A 186 -16.32 -22.61 -8.37
CA ASP A 186 -15.84 -23.78 -9.11
C ASP A 186 -16.77 -24.98 -8.87
N CYS A 187 -16.99 -25.78 -9.91
CA CYS A 187 -17.89 -26.93 -9.87
C CYS A 187 -17.45 -28.05 -8.91
N GLY A 188 -16.18 -28.07 -8.51
CA GLY A 188 -15.61 -29.02 -7.55
C GLY A 188 -15.55 -28.49 -6.12
N LEU A 189 -15.92 -27.22 -5.89
CA LEU A 189 -15.81 -26.55 -4.61
C LEU A 189 -17.19 -26.23 -4.02
N VAL A 190 -17.44 -26.72 -2.81
CA VAL A 190 -18.50 -26.18 -1.94
C VAL A 190 -17.79 -25.34 -0.89
N ILE A 191 -17.78 -24.02 -1.07
CA ILE A 191 -17.10 -23.10 -0.16
C ILE A 191 -18.07 -22.03 0.34
N ASP A 192 -18.09 -21.85 1.66
CA ASP A 192 -18.62 -20.64 2.28
C ASP A 192 -17.56 -19.54 2.13
N TYR A 193 -17.96 -18.39 1.60
CA TYR A 193 -17.05 -17.28 1.33
C TYR A 193 -17.53 -15.99 2.01
N PHE A 194 -16.56 -15.15 2.38
CA PHE A 194 -16.80 -13.88 3.06
C PHE A 194 -17.15 -12.75 2.08
N ASP A 195 -18.27 -12.06 2.28
CA ASP A 195 -18.60 -10.84 1.54
C ASP A 195 -17.50 -9.78 1.70
N ALA A 196 -17.00 -9.28 0.57
CA ALA A 196 -15.87 -8.36 0.49
C ALA A 196 -16.33 -6.95 0.08
N SER A 197 -17.06 -6.30 0.98
CA SER A 197 -17.60 -4.96 0.76
C SER A 197 -16.52 -3.87 0.65
N PHE A 198 -16.70 -2.94 -0.28
CA PHE A 198 -15.84 -1.75 -0.38
C PHE A 198 -16.11 -0.79 0.77
N VAL A 199 -15.04 -0.31 1.43
CA VAL A 199 -15.14 0.63 2.55
C VAL A 199 -14.74 2.03 2.10
N CYS A 200 -13.55 2.17 1.52
CA CYS A 200 -13.01 3.46 1.13
C CYS A 200 -11.90 3.34 0.09
N TYR A 201 -11.62 4.47 -0.58
CA TYR A 201 -10.48 4.69 -1.47
C TYR A 201 -10.00 6.13 -1.29
N SER A 202 -8.69 6.36 -1.27
CA SER A 202 -8.10 7.69 -1.18
C SER A 202 -6.78 7.73 -1.97
N ASP A 203 -6.63 8.71 -2.85
CA ASP A 203 -5.36 9.12 -3.46
C ASP A 203 -5.25 10.66 -3.46
N ASP A 204 -4.36 11.21 -4.29
CA ASP A 204 -4.14 12.66 -4.39
C ASP A 204 -5.30 13.44 -5.03
N GLN A 205 -6.24 12.75 -5.69
CA GLN A 205 -7.34 13.34 -6.44
C GLN A 205 -8.74 12.87 -6.00
N ILE A 206 -8.87 11.65 -5.48
CA ILE A 206 -10.13 11.00 -5.15
C ILE A 206 -10.13 10.61 -3.68
N THR A 207 -11.22 10.87 -2.96
CA THR A 207 -11.44 10.31 -1.61
C THR A 207 -12.88 9.86 -1.44
N THR A 208 -13.08 8.60 -1.06
CA THR A 208 -14.40 7.97 -0.89
C THR A 208 -14.48 7.15 0.40
N PRO A 209 -15.60 7.18 1.14
CA PRO A 209 -16.65 8.20 1.10
C PRO A 209 -16.25 9.47 1.89
N GLY A 210 -16.13 10.62 1.21
CA GLY A 210 -15.92 11.94 1.84
C GLY A 210 -14.49 12.23 2.34
N ASP A 211 -14.30 13.28 3.13
CA ASP A 211 -12.98 13.86 3.50
C ASP A 211 -12.17 13.06 4.56
N ALA A 212 -12.58 11.83 4.88
CA ALA A 212 -11.89 11.02 5.88
C ALA A 212 -10.76 10.19 5.24
N ALA A 213 -9.58 10.19 5.85
CA ALA A 213 -8.47 9.35 5.40
C ALA A 213 -8.88 7.87 5.38
N CYS A 214 -8.71 7.23 4.23
CA CYS A 214 -8.96 5.80 4.09
C CYS A 214 -7.87 5.05 4.86
N GLY A 215 -8.22 4.58 6.06
CA GLY A 215 -7.29 3.87 6.93
C GLY A 215 -7.99 2.98 7.93
N LEU A 216 -7.31 1.93 8.37
CA LEU A 216 -7.82 1.07 9.43
C LEU A 216 -7.94 1.86 10.74
N THR A 217 -9.16 2.01 11.24
CA THR A 217 -9.43 2.52 12.60
C THR A 217 -9.11 1.47 13.68
N MET A 218 -8.08 0.67 13.46
CA MET A 218 -7.54 -0.24 14.47
C MET A 218 -6.34 0.44 15.09
N GLY A 219 -6.69 1.45 15.87
CA GLY A 219 -5.82 2.04 16.85
C GLY A 219 -6.64 2.60 18.01
N VAL A 220 -6.55 1.98 19.20
CA VAL A 220 -5.91 2.75 20.28
C VAL A 220 -4.67 3.29 19.61
N PRO A 221 -4.43 4.62 19.54
CA PRO A 221 -3.24 5.11 18.88
C PRO A 221 -2.16 4.13 19.26
N VAL A 222 -1.56 3.49 18.25
CA VAL A 222 -0.17 3.17 18.39
C VAL A 222 0.36 4.58 18.58
N GLN A 223 0.37 5.03 19.86
CA GLN A 223 1.46 5.74 20.43
C GLN A 223 2.53 4.94 19.78
N ALA A 224 3.11 5.55 18.74
CA ALA A 224 4.30 5.03 18.17
C ALA A 224 5.05 4.51 19.40
N GLU A 225 5.84 3.47 19.27
CA GLU A 225 7.11 3.77 19.87
C GLU A 225 7.53 5.07 19.17
N MET A 226 7.14 6.23 19.75
CA MET A 226 7.99 7.31 20.10
C MET A 226 9.15 6.56 20.73
N THR A 227 9.97 5.93 19.89
CA THR A 227 11.34 6.34 19.74
C THR A 227 11.24 7.85 19.77
N ALA A 228 11.21 8.37 21.00
CA ALA A 228 11.35 9.76 21.24
C ALA A 228 12.57 10.12 20.38
N PRO A 229 12.44 11.08 19.47
CA PRO A 229 13.55 11.42 18.58
C PRO A 229 14.80 11.51 19.44
N ILE A 230 15.87 10.82 19.04
CA ILE A 230 17.08 10.75 19.88
C ILE A 230 17.41 12.18 20.26
N SER A 231 17.38 12.49 21.55
CA SER A 231 17.55 13.84 22.02
C SER A 231 18.74 13.92 22.95
N ILE A 232 19.37 15.08 22.96
CA ILE A 232 20.59 15.35 23.71
C ILE A 232 20.29 16.37 24.81
N CYS A 233 20.61 15.99 26.06
CA CYS A 233 20.36 16.83 27.23
C CYS A 233 21.49 16.70 28.26
N PRO A 234 21.95 17.79 28.90
CA PRO A 234 21.57 19.18 28.62
C PRO A 234 22.17 19.69 27.30
N ASN A 235 21.49 20.65 26.68
CA ASN A 235 21.98 21.37 25.49
C ASN A 235 21.45 22.82 25.51
N PRO A 236 22.29 23.84 25.79
CA PRO A 236 23.74 23.73 26.03
C PRO A 236 24.11 22.90 27.27
N GLY A 237 25.31 22.31 27.28
CA GLY A 237 25.84 21.53 28.39
C GLY A 237 27.27 21.95 28.77
N THR A 238 27.76 21.49 29.91
CA THR A 238 29.07 21.90 30.46
C THR A 238 30.08 20.74 30.41
N THR A 239 29.94 19.76 31.29
CA THR A 239 30.89 18.66 31.46
C THR A 239 30.44 17.37 30.78
N SER A 240 29.15 17.25 30.46
CA SER A 240 28.56 16.03 29.92
C SER A 240 27.25 16.27 29.19
N PHE A 241 26.80 15.25 28.46
CA PHE A 241 25.46 15.15 27.92
C PHE A 241 24.97 13.70 27.96
N THR A 242 23.65 13.51 27.88
CA THR A 242 22.99 12.21 27.81
C THR A 242 22.19 12.12 26.51
N LEU A 243 22.12 10.91 25.95
CA LEU A 243 21.27 10.59 24.82
C LEU A 243 20.03 9.82 25.32
N THR A 244 18.85 10.38 25.08
CA THR A 244 17.57 9.72 25.35
C THR A 244 16.90 9.33 24.03
N GLY A 245 15.89 8.46 24.05
CA GLY A 245 15.18 8.03 22.84
C GLY A 245 15.79 6.82 22.10
N LEU A 246 16.83 6.19 22.65
CA LEU A 246 17.48 5.01 22.07
C LEU A 246 16.69 3.69 22.21
N ALA A 247 15.48 3.69 22.79
CA ALA A 247 14.58 2.52 22.91
C ALA A 247 15.27 1.19 23.34
N GLY A 248 16.23 1.25 24.28
CA GLY A 248 16.98 0.07 24.73
C GLY A 248 18.08 -0.43 23.78
N GLN A 249 18.30 0.24 22.66
CA GLN A 249 19.34 -0.09 21.67
C GLN A 249 20.71 0.43 22.10
N ARG A 250 21.77 -0.20 21.57
CA ARG A 250 23.13 0.34 21.64
C ARG A 250 23.35 1.23 20.43
N GLY A 251 24.01 2.36 20.68
CA GLY A 251 24.38 3.31 19.63
C GLY A 251 25.87 3.60 19.70
N ARG A 252 26.53 3.61 18.54
CA ARG A 252 27.89 4.12 18.41
C ARG A 252 27.83 5.65 18.29
N VAL A 253 28.45 6.35 19.23
CA VAL A 253 28.48 7.81 19.27
C VAL A 253 29.80 8.33 18.70
N ARG A 254 29.72 9.34 17.83
CA ARG A 254 30.86 10.12 17.34
C ARG A 254 30.56 11.60 17.54
N VAL A 255 31.51 12.34 18.11
CA VAL A 255 31.39 13.80 18.27
C VAL A 255 32.33 14.47 17.29
N LEU A 256 31.82 15.46 16.58
CA LEU A 256 32.52 16.21 15.55
C LEU A 256 32.57 17.68 15.96
N ASP A 257 33.72 18.32 15.78
CA ASP A 257 33.83 19.78 15.92
C ASP A 257 33.20 20.53 14.74
N ALA A 258 33.20 21.86 14.79
CA ALA A 258 32.67 22.72 13.73
C ALA A 258 33.40 22.57 12.37
N GLN A 259 34.57 21.92 12.34
CA GLN A 259 35.32 21.61 11.11
C GLN A 259 35.09 20.16 10.64
N GLY A 260 34.22 19.40 11.31
CA GLY A 260 33.92 18.00 10.98
C GLY A 260 34.98 17.00 11.45
N ARG A 261 35.92 17.40 12.31
CA ARG A 261 36.94 16.50 12.86
C ARG A 261 36.37 15.75 14.05
N THR A 262 36.63 14.44 14.11
CA THR A 262 36.20 13.62 15.26
C THR A 262 37.01 13.97 16.50
N VAL A 263 36.32 14.35 17.58
CA VAL A 263 36.92 14.60 18.89
C VAL A 263 36.72 13.39 19.81
N PRO A 264 37.72 13.02 20.63
CA PRO A 264 37.61 11.86 21.50
C PRO A 264 36.65 12.16 22.66
N VAL A 265 35.60 11.34 22.76
CA VAL A 265 34.70 11.24 23.92
C VAL A 265 34.51 9.77 24.28
N GLY A 266 34.14 9.47 25.53
CA GLY A 266 33.97 8.09 26.01
C GLY A 266 33.04 7.27 25.11
N ILE A 267 33.61 6.28 24.41
CA ILE A 267 32.93 5.55 23.34
C ILE A 267 32.23 4.35 23.95
N ASN A 268 30.90 4.44 24.11
CA ASN A 268 29.88 3.37 24.12
C ASN A 268 28.73 3.76 25.06
N THR A 269 27.61 4.23 24.51
CA THR A 269 26.40 4.53 25.29
C THR A 269 25.26 3.59 24.93
N VAL A 270 24.76 2.91 25.96
CA VAL A 270 23.39 2.40 26.00
C VAL A 270 22.51 3.60 26.40
N GLY A 271 21.30 3.71 25.86
CA GLY A 271 20.37 4.82 26.16
C GLY A 271 20.34 5.22 27.64
N GLY A 272 20.43 6.53 27.91
CA GLY A 272 20.45 7.09 29.26
C GLY A 272 21.81 7.15 29.96
N ARG A 273 22.89 6.64 29.34
CA ARG A 273 24.25 6.77 29.89
C ARG A 273 24.88 8.12 29.54
N GLU A 274 25.58 8.70 30.50
CA GLU A 274 26.27 9.97 30.38
C GLU A 274 27.52 9.87 29.49
N VAL A 275 27.67 10.79 28.55
CA VAL A 275 28.86 11.02 27.73
C VAL A 275 29.64 12.17 28.34
N TYR A 276 30.83 11.86 28.88
CA TYR A 276 31.73 12.88 29.43
C TYR A 276 32.41 13.67 28.31
N ALA A 277 32.24 14.99 28.36
CA ALA A 277 32.71 15.96 27.38
C ALA A 277 33.57 17.07 28.02
N GLU A 278 34.06 16.85 29.24
CA GLU A 278 34.81 17.84 30.03
C GLU A 278 36.05 18.39 29.30
N MET A 279 36.74 17.55 28.51
CA MET A 279 37.94 17.93 27.76
C MET A 279 37.68 18.72 26.47
N LEU A 280 36.41 18.89 26.05
CA LEU A 280 36.08 19.66 24.86
C LEU A 280 36.19 21.17 25.13
N CYS A 281 36.58 21.98 24.15
CA CYS A 281 36.52 23.44 24.29
C CYS A 281 35.07 23.95 24.18
N PRO A 282 34.72 25.11 24.75
CA PRO A 282 33.44 25.77 24.49
C PRO A 282 33.21 25.95 22.98
N GLY A 283 32.00 25.65 22.50
CA GLY A 283 31.70 25.67 21.06
C GLY A 283 30.54 24.76 20.64
N SER A 284 30.23 24.77 19.33
CA SER A 284 29.21 23.88 18.74
C SER A 284 29.83 22.60 18.20
N TYR A 285 29.18 21.47 18.51
CA TYR A 285 29.57 20.14 18.10
C TYR A 285 28.39 19.43 17.41
N LEU A 286 28.71 18.51 16.49
CA LEU A 286 27.74 17.56 15.93
C LEU A 286 27.95 16.20 16.60
N VAL A 287 26.89 15.63 17.16
CA VAL A 287 26.86 14.32 17.80
C VAL A 287 26.14 13.37 16.85
N GLU A 288 26.92 12.51 16.19
CA GLU A 288 26.42 11.45 15.33
C GLU A 288 26.19 10.19 16.15
N VAL A 289 25.02 9.58 15.97
CA VAL A 289 24.60 8.35 16.61
C VAL A 289 24.22 7.35 15.53
N ILE A 290 24.90 6.20 15.50
CA ILE A 290 24.58 5.09 14.60
C ILE A 290 24.07 3.94 15.47
N THR A 291 22.83 3.53 15.29
CA THR A 291 22.23 2.41 16.04
C THR A 291 22.70 1.06 15.49
N ASP A 292 22.54 -0.01 16.26
CA ASP A 292 22.81 -1.37 15.79
C ASP A 292 21.95 -1.78 14.58
N ARG A 293 20.83 -1.09 14.32
CA ARG A 293 19.97 -1.27 13.13
C ARG A 293 20.49 -0.54 11.88
N GLY A 294 21.59 0.21 12.01
CA GLY A 294 22.17 1.00 10.91
C GLY A 294 21.51 2.36 10.71
N GLU A 295 20.58 2.77 11.58
CA GLU A 295 19.97 4.10 11.53
C GLU A 295 20.99 5.15 12.00
N ARG A 296 21.08 6.27 11.27
CA ARG A 296 22.01 7.36 11.55
C ARG A 296 21.26 8.63 11.91
N THR A 297 21.54 9.17 13.08
CA THR A 297 20.99 10.44 13.56
C THR A 297 22.12 11.42 13.89
N VAL A 298 21.96 12.69 13.54
CA VAL A 298 22.94 13.74 13.85
C VAL A 298 22.25 14.84 14.66
N LEU A 299 22.82 15.13 15.83
CA LEU A 299 22.32 16.13 16.76
C LEU A 299 23.33 17.26 16.91
N ARG A 300 22.86 18.48 17.15
CA ARG A 300 23.73 19.59 17.53
C ARG A 300 23.81 19.67 19.04
N TRP A 301 25.03 19.82 19.58
CA TRP A 301 25.27 20.08 21.00
C TRP A 301 26.16 21.32 21.16
N VAL A 302 25.84 22.17 22.12
CA VAL A 302 26.63 23.36 22.44
C VAL A 302 27.29 23.16 23.80
N LYS A 303 28.62 23.28 23.84
CA LYS A 303 29.39 23.33 25.07
C LYS A 303 29.55 24.79 25.51
N GLU A 304 29.18 25.08 26.75
CA GLU A 304 29.49 26.33 27.44
C GLU A 304 30.87 26.30 28.12
#